data_AF-U5X165-F1
#
_entry.id   AF-U5X165-F1
#
_cell.length_a   1.000
_cell.length_b   1.000
_cell.length_c   1.000
_cell.angle_alpha   90.00
_cell.angle_beta   90.00
_cell.angle_gamma   90.00
#
_symmetry.space_group_name_H-M   'P 1'
#
loop_
_entity.id
_entity.type
_entity.pdbx_description
1 polymer ?
#
loop_
_entity_poly.entity_id
_entity_poly.type
_entity_poly.pdbx_seq_one_letter_code
_entity_poly.pdbx_strand_id
1 'polypeptide(L)' 'MNFEFDSTINGNVIKGRLVIDEHTRQSLLNIVERSTTTERLITELDQLFTAAGGPR' A
#
# COMPACT_ATOMS: atom_id res chain seq x y z
N MET A 1 -2.23 8.79 -9.36
CA MET A 1 -1.84 7.81 -8.32
C MET A 1 -0.39 7.41 -8.47
N ASN A 2 0.45 7.79 -7.51
CA ASN A 2 1.87 7.41 -7.44
C ASN A 2 2.06 6.38 -6.32
N PHE A 3 2.90 5.37 -6.54
CA PHE A 3 3.30 4.40 -5.52
C PHE A 3 4.71 4.72 -5.04
N GLU A 4 4.92 4.67 -3.72
CA GLU A 4 6.23 4.86 -3.11
C GLU A 4 6.50 3.71 -2.14
N PHE A 5 7.75 3.25 -2.08
CA PHE A 5 8.20 2.21 -1.16
C PHE A 5 9.30 2.79 -0.27
N ASP A 6 9.10 2.76 1.05
CA ASP A 6 10.13 3.13 2.03
C ASP A 6 10.32 2.02 3.09
N SER A 7 11.53 1.95 3.66
CA SER A 7 11.87 1.02 4.73
C SER A 7 12.76 1.69 5.78
N THR A 8 12.21 2.04 6.94
CA THR A 8 13.03 2.29 8.15
C THR A 8 12.26 2.00 9.44
N ILE A 9 12.67 0.95 10.19
CA ILE A 9 12.59 0.94 11.66
C ILE A 9 13.76 0.15 12.28
N ASN A 10 14.61 0.83 13.07
CA ASN A 10 15.52 0.28 14.10
C ASN A 10 16.02 -1.17 13.91
N GLY A 11 16.70 -1.48 12.81
CA GLY A 11 17.39 -2.76 12.60
C GLY A 11 16.50 -3.97 12.28
N ASN A 12 15.17 -3.81 12.25
CA ASN A 12 14.25 -4.85 11.79
C ASN A 12 13.77 -4.52 10.38
N VAL A 13 14.10 -5.37 9.40
CA VAL A 13 13.64 -5.19 8.02
C VAL A 13 12.14 -5.45 7.98
N ILE A 14 11.36 -4.37 7.99
CA ILE A 14 9.94 -4.40 7.67
C ILE A 14 9.69 -3.54 6.45
N LYS A 15 8.71 -3.96 5.65
CA LYS A 15 8.27 -3.32 4.42
C LYS A 15 6.94 -2.65 4.69
N GLY A 16 6.90 -1.33 4.57
CA GLY A 16 5.67 -0.56 4.51
C GLY A 16 5.19 -0.45 3.06
N ARG A 17 3.89 -0.62 2.83
CA ARG A 17 3.26 -0.25 1.56
C ARG A 17 2.06 0.64 1.85
N LEU A 18 2.03 1.77 1.16
CA LEU A 18 1.06 2.83 1.38
C LEU A 18 0.43 3.21 0.04
N VAL A 19 -0.88 3.42 0.04
CA VAL A 19 -1.57 4.10 -1.04
C VAL A 19 -2.12 5.42 -0.52
N ILE A 20 -1.77 6.51 -1.19
CA ILE A 20 -2.29 7.85 -0.90
C ILE A 20 -3.17 8.31 -2.04
N ASP A 21 -4.37 8.79 -1.70
CA ASP A 21 -5.21 9.56 -2.62
C ASP A 21 -4.61 10.97 -2.80
N GLU A 22 -4.28 11.34 -4.03
CA GLU A 22 -3.56 12.58 -4.31
C GLU A 22 -4.39 13.85 -4.06
N HIS A 23 -5.71 13.75 -4.18
CA HIS A 23 -6.61 14.90 -4.08
C HIS A 23 -6.97 15.23 -2.62
N THR A 24 -7.08 14.21 -1.78
CA THR A 24 -7.48 14.32 -0.37
C THR A 24 -6.32 14.17 0.60
N ARG A 25 -5.16 13.66 0.11
CA ARG A 25 -4.02 13.22 0.92
C ARG A 25 -4.38 12.15 1.96
N GLN A 26 -5.48 11.43 1.77
CA GLN A 26 -5.87 10.33 2.65
C GLN A 26 -5.03 9.08 2.35
N SER A 27 -4.63 8.38 3.42
CA SER A 27 -4.11 7.03 3.31
C SER A 27 -5.26 6.06 3.11
N LEU A 28 -5.26 5.38 1.97
CA LEU A 28 -6.30 4.42 1.60
C LEU A 28 -5.88 2.97 1.90
N LEU A 29 -4.58 2.67 1.92
CA LEU A 29 -4.04 1.35 2.23
C LEU A 29 -2.77 1.48 3.05
N ASN A 30 -2.64 0.67 4.11
CA ASN A 30 -1.43 0.58 4.92
C ASN A 30 -1.11 -0.88 5.25
N ILE A 31 -0.03 -1.40 4.68
CA ILE A 31 0.48 -2.76 4.94
C ILE A 31 1.87 -2.62 5.57
N VAL A 32 2.05 -3.16 6.78
CA VAL A 32 3.33 -3.14 7.49
C VAL A 32 3.73 -4.56 7.87
N GLU A 33 4.68 -5.14 7.14
CA GLU A 33 5.06 -6.54 7.32
C GLU A 33 6.54 -6.79 7.10
N ARG A 34 7.12 -7.79 7.78
CA ARG A 34 8.51 -8.20 7.54
C ARG A 34 8.72 -8.68 6.09
N SER A 35 7.74 -9.38 5.54
CA SER A 35 7.74 -9.88 4.16
C SER A 35 6.30 -9.94 3.67
N THR A 36 6.09 -9.61 2.40
CA THR A 36 4.79 -9.70 1.74
C THR A 36 4.99 -10.26 0.33
N THR A 37 4.06 -11.08 -0.16
CA THR A 37 4.12 -11.63 -1.52
C THR A 37 3.48 -10.69 -2.53
N THR A 38 3.78 -10.88 -3.81
CA THR A 38 3.18 -10.09 -4.90
C THR A 38 1.67 -10.32 -4.99
N GLU A 39 1.22 -11.57 -4.83
CA GLU A 39 -0.19 -11.95 -4.92
C GLU A 39 -1.03 -11.28 -3.84
N ARG A 40 -0.48 -11.21 -2.61
CA ARG A 40 -1.12 -10.51 -1.52
C ARG A 40 -1.25 -9.02 -1.82
N LEU A 41 -0.19 -8.39 -2.32
CA LEU A 41 -0.25 -6.97 -2.70
C LEU A 41 -1.31 -6.71 -3.78
N ILE A 42 -1.37 -7.56 -4.81
CA ILE A 42 -2.37 -7.45 -5.87
C ILE A 42 -3.79 -7.56 -5.29
N THR A 43 -4.02 -8.50 -4.38
CA THR A 43 -5.32 -8.70 -3.73
C THR A 43 -5.77 -7.46 -2.96
N GLU A 44 -4.88 -6.88 -2.17
CA GLU A 44 -5.17 -5.68 -1.38
C GLU A 44 -5.43 -4.46 -2.28
N LEU A 45 -4.68 -4.33 -3.38
CA LEU A 45 -4.90 -3.27 -4.37
C LEU A 45 -6.24 -3.42 -5.10
N ASP A 46 -6.64 -4.63 -5.49
CA ASP A 46 -7.92 -4.86 -6.18
C ASP A 46 -9.12 -4.54 -5.28
N GLN A 47 -9.04 -4.94 -3.99
CA GLN A 47 -10.03 -4.56 -2.98
C GLN A 47 -10.09 -3.05 -2.78
N LEU A 48 -8.92 -2.41 -2.71
CA LEU A 48 -8.80 -0.97 -2.55
C LEU A 48 -9.45 -0.21 -3.72
N PHE A 49 -9.15 -0.61 -4.96
CA PHE A 49 -9.72 0.03 -6.14
C PHE A 49 -11.23 -0.18 -6.23
N THR A 50 -11.71 -1.37 -5.84
CA THR A 50 -13.15 -1.65 -5.75
C THR A 50 -13.84 -0.74 -4.73
N ALA A 51 -13.22 -0.52 -3.56
CA ALA A 51 -13.79 0.32 -2.51
C ALA A 51 -13.70 1.83 -2.82
N ALA A 52 -12.59 2.27 -3.42
CA ALA A 52 -12.35 3.69 -3.72
C ALA A 52 -12.96 4.16 -5.04
N GLY A 53 -13.51 3.25 -5.87
CA GLY A 53 -14.04 3.57 -7.20
C GLY A 53 -12.95 3.93 -8.22
N GLY A 54 -11.73 3.41 -8.01
CA GLY A 54 -10.58 3.64 -8.88
C GLY A 54 -10.65 2.88 -10.21
N PRO A 55 -9.72 3.15 -11.15
CA PRO A 55 -9.67 2.46 -12.44
C PRO A 55 -9.41 0.95 -12.28
N ARG A 56 -10.00 0.15 -13.17
CA ARG A 56 -9.72 -1.28 -13.34
C ARG A 56 -8.69 -1.53 -14.44
#